data_AF-A0A9X4NT85-F1
#
_entry.id   AF-A0A9X4NT85-F1
#
_cell.length_a   1.000
_cell.length_b   1.000
_cell.length_c   1.000
_cell.angle_alpha   90.00
_cell.angle_beta   90.00
_cell.angle_gamma   90.00
#
_symmetry.space_group_name_H-M   'P 1'
#
loop_
_entity.id
_entity.type
_entity.pdbx_description
1 polymer ?
#
loop_
_entity_poly.entity_id
_entity_poly.type
_entity_poly.pdbx_seq_one_letter_code
_entity_poly.pdbx_strand_id
1 'polypeptide(L)'
;MDNNTLLAKTDKGREALAARPPELGPRLRSALIMVDGKKNVAELVKFGGALASLEQLVEAGWVVEVDASGQPVQRASSDAGAAVDAAAPAEEPSAVAAAPAPAPAPQTLPYSEARRMVVRYINDQLGPMGELTAIRVEGCKSPADLQALLPRIRDALSNYRNAAAVQRFDQELVPLLPKH
;
A
#
# COMPACT_ATOMS: atom_id res chain seq x y z
N MET A 1 -3.49 3.65 24.67
CA MET A 1 -3.58 2.85 23.43
C MET A 1 -4.21 1.51 23.73
N ASP A 2 -5.10 1.00 22.87
CA ASP A 2 -5.66 -0.34 23.01
C ASP A 2 -4.68 -1.39 22.46
N ASN A 3 -4.56 -2.53 23.14
CA ASN A 3 -3.60 -3.58 22.80
C ASN A 3 -3.84 -4.21 21.41
N ASN A 4 -5.08 -4.15 20.91
CA ASN A 4 -5.49 -4.74 19.64
C ASN A 4 -5.50 -3.74 18.47
N THR A 5 -5.11 -2.48 18.70
CA THR A 5 -5.11 -1.46 17.66
C THR A 5 -3.96 -1.71 16.68
N LEU A 6 -4.28 -1.75 15.39
CA LEU A 6 -3.29 -1.83 14.32
C LEU A 6 -2.60 -0.48 14.16
N LEU A 7 -1.28 -0.50 14.00
CA LEU A 7 -0.50 0.71 13.77
C LEU A 7 0.06 0.70 12.35
N ALA A 8 -0.17 1.79 11.61
CA ALA A 8 0.37 1.99 10.27
C ALA A 8 1.21 3.27 10.19
N LYS A 9 2.28 3.22 9.38
CA LYS A 9 3.12 4.38 9.07
C LYS A 9 2.33 5.41 8.25
N THR A 10 2.34 6.65 8.72
CA THR A 10 1.86 7.81 7.94
C THR A 10 2.90 8.22 6.90
N ASP A 11 2.51 9.07 5.95
CA ASP A 11 3.44 9.62 4.96
C ASP A 11 4.56 10.43 5.63
N LYS A 12 4.21 11.19 6.67
CA LYS A 12 5.16 11.91 7.54
C LYS A 12 6.17 10.95 8.19
N GLY A 13 5.74 9.77 8.63
CA GLY A 13 6.63 8.74 9.18
C GLY A 13 7.55 8.12 8.13
N ARG A 14 7.06 7.89 6.92
CA ARG A 14 7.89 7.41 5.80
C ARG A 14 8.94 8.44 5.39
N GLU A 15 8.56 9.71 5.31
CA GLU A 15 9.45 10.80 4.99
C GLU A 15 10.50 11.01 6.09
N ALA A 16 10.12 10.94 7.37
CA ALA A 16 11.06 11.02 8.49
C ALA A 16 12.11 9.89 8.45
N LEU A 17 11.75 8.68 8.01
CA LEU A 17 12.73 7.60 7.82
C LEU A 17 13.78 7.92 6.76
N ALA A 18 13.36 8.59 5.68
CA ALA A 18 14.23 8.99 4.57
C ALA A 18 15.09 10.22 4.93
N ALA A 19 14.45 11.28 5.44
CA ALA A 19 15.08 12.55 5.80
C ALA A 19 15.99 12.46 7.04
N ARG A 20 15.77 11.46 7.90
CA ARG A 20 16.51 11.25 9.17
C ARG A 20 16.59 12.53 10.03
N PRO A 21 15.45 13.14 10.38
CA PRO A 21 15.46 14.32 11.22
C PRO A 21 16.04 13.96 12.61
N PRO A 22 16.71 14.90 13.29
CA PRO A 22 17.28 14.67 14.62
C PRO A 22 16.21 14.32 15.67
N GLU A 23 14.95 14.72 15.43
CA GLU A 23 13.79 14.37 16.25
C GLU A 23 13.47 12.86 16.19
N LEU A 24 13.78 12.19 15.07
CA LEU A 24 13.62 10.75 14.92
C LEU A 24 14.84 10.02 15.48
N GLY A 25 14.90 9.94 16.81
CA GLY A 25 15.97 9.26 17.52
C GLY A 25 16.11 7.78 17.13
N PRO A 26 17.29 7.15 17.37
CA PRO A 26 17.58 5.78 16.92
C PRO A 26 16.54 4.74 17.39
N ARG A 27 15.99 4.91 18.60
CA ARG A 27 14.95 4.03 19.16
C ARG A 27 13.61 4.22 18.46
N LEU A 28 13.19 5.46 18.23
CA LEU A 28 11.94 5.78 17.51
C LEU A 28 12.02 5.30 16.06
N ARG A 29 13.19 5.46 15.41
CA ARG A 29 13.45 4.94 14.08
C ARG A 29 13.24 3.43 14.00
N SER A 30 13.83 2.66 14.91
CA SER A 30 13.67 1.19 14.95
C SER A 30 12.21 0.78 15.16
N ALA A 31 11.50 1.47 16.06
CA ALA A 31 10.07 1.24 16.26
C ALA A 31 9.25 1.57 14.99
N LEU A 32 9.54 2.68 14.32
CA LEU A 32 8.86 3.12 13.10
C LEU A 32 9.12 2.17 11.91
N ILE A 33 10.31 1.58 11.83
CA ILE A 33 10.63 0.53 10.85
C ILE A 33 9.76 -0.72 11.08
N MET A 34 9.51 -1.08 12.35
CA MET A 34 8.76 -2.27 12.75
C MET A 34 7.24 -2.16 12.45
N VAL A 35 6.70 -0.94 12.39
CA VAL A 35 5.28 -0.64 12.17
C VAL A 35 4.91 -0.80 10.68
N ASP A 36 4.58 -2.00 10.21
CA ASP A 36 4.26 -2.25 8.79
C ASP A 36 2.76 -2.13 8.44
N GLY A 37 1.91 -1.63 9.34
CA GLY A 37 0.44 -1.58 9.12
C GLY A 37 -0.27 -2.93 9.31
N LYS A 38 0.47 -3.98 9.69
CA LYS A 38 -0.05 -5.36 9.85
C LYS A 38 -0.08 -5.86 11.29
N LYS A 39 0.61 -5.16 12.19
CA LYS A 39 0.83 -5.60 13.57
C LYS A 39 0.08 -4.66 14.51
N ASN A 40 -0.53 -5.25 15.53
CA ASN A 40 -1.15 -4.47 16.61
C ASN A 40 -0.12 -4.05 17.67
N VAL A 41 -0.52 -3.15 18.56
CA VAL A 41 0.33 -2.64 19.66
C VAL A 41 0.92 -3.78 20.49
N ALA A 42 0.11 -4.80 20.86
CA ALA A 42 0.58 -5.93 21.66
C ALA A 42 1.65 -6.77 20.95
N GLU A 43 1.52 -6.99 19.65
CA GLU A 43 2.52 -7.68 18.83
C GLU A 43 3.79 -6.86 18.70
N LEU A 44 3.67 -5.55 18.42
CA LEU A 44 4.83 -4.66 18.31
C LEU A 44 5.63 -4.63 19.61
N VAL A 45 4.95 -4.63 20.76
CA VAL A 45 5.61 -4.73 22.07
C VAL A 45 6.30 -6.08 22.27
N LYS A 46 5.67 -7.19 21.87
CA LYS A 46 6.28 -8.54 21.93
C LYS A 46 7.52 -8.68 21.03
N PHE A 47 7.56 -7.97 19.90
CA PHE A 47 8.70 -7.99 18.98
C PHE A 47 9.84 -7.01 19.37
N GLY A 48 9.77 -6.43 20.57
CA GLY A 48 10.82 -5.54 21.09
C GLY A 48 10.57 -4.05 20.86
N GLY A 49 9.37 -3.67 20.42
CA GLY A 49 8.91 -2.28 20.51
C GLY A 49 8.65 -1.88 21.96
N ALA A 50 9.07 -0.70 22.37
CA ALA A 50 8.66 -0.15 23.66
C ALA A 50 7.32 0.59 23.49
N LEU A 51 6.37 0.37 24.40
CA LEU A 51 5.07 1.04 24.39
C LEU A 51 5.24 2.57 24.35
N ALA A 52 6.11 3.11 25.22
CA ALA A 52 6.43 4.55 25.24
C ALA A 52 6.97 5.09 23.90
N SER A 53 7.72 4.28 23.13
CA SER A 53 8.18 4.68 21.80
C SER A 53 7.04 4.71 20.79
N LEU A 54 6.12 3.72 20.84
CA LEU A 54 4.96 3.69 19.94
C LEU A 54 4.01 4.87 20.23
N GLU A 55 3.81 5.21 21.50
CA GLU A 55 3.05 6.39 21.90
C GLU A 55 3.68 7.68 21.36
N GLN A 56 4.99 7.86 21.52
CA GLN A 56 5.71 9.00 20.94
C GLN A 56 5.60 9.07 19.40
N LEU A 57 5.61 7.92 18.71
CA LEU A 57 5.43 7.89 17.25
C LEU A 57 4.03 8.33 16.81
N VAL A 58 3.00 7.98 17.60
CA VAL A 58 1.62 8.41 17.34
C VAL A 58 1.43 9.88 17.68
N GLU A 59 1.99 10.34 18.81
CA GLU A 59 1.95 11.74 19.24
C GLU A 59 2.70 12.67 18.25
N ALA A 60 3.83 12.22 17.70
CA ALA A 60 4.55 12.94 16.63
C ALA A 60 3.83 12.92 15.26
N GLY A 61 2.79 12.10 15.11
CA GLY A 61 2.03 11.91 13.87
C GLY A 61 2.77 11.09 12.80
N TRP A 62 3.80 10.32 13.18
CA TRP A 62 4.52 9.41 12.27
C TRP A 62 3.83 8.06 12.09
N VAL A 63 2.95 7.71 13.02
CA VAL A 63 2.13 6.50 13.01
C VAL A 63 0.69 6.87 13.29
N VAL A 64 -0.25 6.19 12.65
CA VAL A 64 -1.69 6.33 12.88
C VAL A 64 -2.28 4.97 13.28
N GLU A 65 -3.29 5.02 14.13
CA GLU A 65 -4.14 3.88 14.45
C GLU A 65 -5.00 3.56 13.21
N VAL A 66 -4.95 2.33 12.71
CA VAL A 66 -5.79 1.85 11.61
C VAL A 66 -6.74 0.77 12.10
N ASP A 67 -7.90 0.66 11.49
CA ASP A 67 -8.85 -0.41 11.78
C ASP A 67 -8.44 -1.71 11.07
N ALA A 68 -9.20 -2.77 11.32
CA ALA A 68 -9.01 -4.06 10.65
C ALA A 68 -9.20 -4.00 9.12
N SER A 69 -9.79 -2.91 8.60
CA SER A 69 -9.98 -2.63 7.18
C SER A 69 -8.79 -1.84 6.58
N GLY A 70 -7.79 -1.49 7.40
CA GLY A 70 -6.64 -0.68 6.98
C GLY A 70 -6.97 0.80 6.80
N GLN A 71 -8.17 1.24 7.21
CA GLN A 71 -8.56 2.63 7.19
C GLN A 71 -8.05 3.31 8.47
N PRO A 72 -7.51 4.54 8.38
CA PRO A 72 -7.13 5.31 9.56
C PRO A 72 -8.35 5.46 10.48
N VAL A 73 -8.28 4.90 11.69
CA VAL A 73 -9.28 5.21 12.73
C VAL A 73 -8.96 6.61 13.17
N GLN A 74 -9.66 7.56 12.56
CA GLN A 74 -9.47 8.97 12.81
C GLN A 74 -9.93 9.28 14.23
N ARG A 75 -9.04 9.13 15.22
CA ARG A 75 -9.17 9.89 16.46
C ARG A 75 -8.81 11.33 16.08
N ALA A 76 -9.86 12.13 15.93
CA ALA A 76 -9.78 13.55 15.66
C ALA A 76 -8.80 14.23 16.63
N SER A 77 -7.62 14.53 16.14
CA SER A 77 -6.84 15.68 16.57
C SER A 77 -6.56 16.47 15.31
N SER A 78 -7.48 17.39 15.05
CA SER A 78 -7.25 18.59 14.27
C SER A 78 -5.96 19.25 14.75
N ASP A 79 -4.95 19.31 13.88
CA ASP A 79 -4.26 20.57 13.68
C ASP A 79 -4.35 20.92 12.21
N ALA A 80 -5.15 21.94 11.97
CA ALA A 80 -5.29 22.62 10.71
C ALA A 80 -4.13 23.61 10.58
N GLY A 81 -3.41 23.53 9.47
CA GLY A 81 -2.49 24.56 9.01
C GLY A 81 -2.31 24.37 7.51
N ALA A 82 -3.38 24.60 6.75
CA ALA A 82 -3.59 25.85 6.03
C ALA A 82 -3.05 25.74 4.60
N ALA A 83 -3.99 25.52 3.69
CA ALA A 83 -3.81 25.89 2.31
C ALA A 83 -3.43 27.37 2.23
N VAL A 84 -2.31 27.67 1.57
CA VAL A 84 -2.19 28.85 0.72
C VAL A 84 -1.53 28.43 -0.58
N ASP A 85 -2.34 28.58 -1.63
CA ASP A 85 -1.98 28.65 -3.03
C ASP A 85 -1.07 29.88 -3.30
N ALA A 86 -0.46 29.89 -4.50
CA ALA A 86 0.37 30.92 -5.13
C ALA A 86 1.86 30.96 -4.68
N ALA A 87 2.85 30.95 -5.57
CA ALA A 87 2.85 31.43 -6.95
C ALA A 87 3.93 30.72 -7.79
N ALA A 88 3.55 30.44 -9.04
CA ALA A 88 4.42 30.12 -10.17
C ALA A 88 5.39 31.27 -10.51
N PRO A 89 6.27 31.08 -11.49
CA PRO A 89 6.01 31.74 -12.79
C PRO A 89 5.96 30.71 -13.93
N ALA A 90 4.89 30.71 -14.74
CA ALA A 90 4.83 31.31 -16.08
C ALA A 90 5.62 30.47 -17.11
N GLU A 91 5.01 29.95 -18.18
CA GLU A 91 4.22 30.68 -19.17
C GLU A 91 2.92 29.96 -19.62
N GLU A 92 1.92 30.80 -19.91
CA GLU A 92 0.57 30.55 -20.46
C GLU A 92 0.60 30.39 -22.01
N PRO A 93 -0.50 30.51 -22.82
CA PRO A 93 -1.94 30.59 -22.49
C PRO A 93 -2.91 29.80 -23.43
N SER A 94 -4.18 29.78 -22.99
CA SER A 94 -5.44 29.67 -23.78
C SER A 94 -5.77 28.31 -24.42
N ALA A 95 -7.01 27.80 -24.40
CA ALA A 95 -8.31 28.44 -24.28
C ALA A 95 -9.39 27.50 -23.70
N VAL A 96 -10.44 28.13 -23.23
CA VAL A 96 -11.72 27.65 -22.68
C VAL A 96 -12.42 26.63 -23.60
N ALA A 97 -12.87 25.48 -23.08
CA ALA A 97 -14.07 24.79 -23.56
C ALA A 97 -14.54 23.68 -22.59
N ALA A 98 -15.77 23.86 -22.11
CA ALA A 98 -16.80 22.87 -21.80
C ALA A 98 -16.39 21.57 -21.06
N ALA A 99 -17.02 21.38 -19.89
CA ALA A 99 -17.13 20.11 -19.22
C ALA A 99 -17.57 18.98 -20.17
N PRO A 100 -16.94 17.81 -20.05
CA PRO A 100 -17.65 16.54 -19.96
C PRO A 100 -17.53 16.01 -18.54
N ALA A 101 -18.59 15.38 -18.02
CA ALA A 101 -18.54 14.63 -16.78
C ALA A 101 -17.27 13.76 -16.73
N PRO A 102 -16.50 13.73 -15.61
CA PRO A 102 -15.35 12.84 -15.55
C PRO A 102 -15.86 11.41 -15.65
N ALA A 103 -15.49 10.76 -16.76
CA ALA A 103 -15.50 9.31 -16.87
C ALA A 103 -14.81 8.72 -15.62
N PRO A 104 -15.24 7.53 -15.14
CA PRO A 104 -14.68 6.95 -13.93
C PRO A 104 -13.17 6.84 -14.11
N ALA A 105 -12.43 7.48 -13.20
CA ALA A 105 -10.99 7.39 -13.17
C ALA A 105 -10.57 5.91 -13.23
N PRO A 106 -9.53 5.54 -13.99
CA PRO A 106 -9.05 4.17 -14.01
C PRO A 106 -8.72 3.76 -12.58
N GLN A 107 -9.41 2.74 -12.07
CA GLN A 107 -9.28 2.22 -10.70
C GLN A 107 -7.97 1.43 -10.53
N THR A 108 -6.87 1.93 -11.10
CA THR A 108 -5.57 1.27 -11.06
C THR A 108 -5.05 1.31 -9.64
N LEU A 109 -4.90 0.13 -9.04
CA LEU A 109 -4.31 0.00 -7.71
C LEU A 109 -2.81 0.32 -7.78
N PRO A 110 -2.22 0.85 -6.69
CA PRO A 110 -0.77 0.97 -6.61
C PRO A 110 -0.11 -0.40 -6.84
N TYR A 111 1.00 -0.42 -7.58
CA TYR A 111 1.66 -1.65 -8.04
C TYR A 111 1.91 -2.68 -6.92
N SER A 112 2.29 -2.21 -5.73
CA SER A 112 2.55 -3.05 -4.56
C SER A 112 1.30 -3.82 -4.09
N GLU A 113 0.13 -3.21 -4.21
CA GLU A 113 -1.15 -3.78 -3.84
C GLU A 113 -1.66 -4.73 -4.93
N ALA A 114 -1.59 -4.32 -6.19
CA ALA A 114 -1.92 -5.18 -7.32
C ALA A 114 -1.08 -6.47 -7.32
N ARG A 115 0.24 -6.37 -7.04
CA ARG A 115 1.13 -7.53 -6.91
C ARG A 115 0.71 -8.45 -5.75
N ARG A 116 0.36 -7.89 -4.58
CA ARG A 116 -0.12 -8.69 -3.43
C ARG A 116 -1.42 -9.41 -3.74
N MET A 117 -2.35 -8.77 -4.45
CA MET A 117 -3.60 -9.40 -4.87
C MET A 117 -3.36 -10.57 -5.83
N VAL A 118 -2.47 -10.41 -6.82
CA VAL A 118 -2.10 -11.49 -7.74
C VAL A 118 -1.48 -12.67 -7.01
N VAL A 119 -0.55 -12.43 -6.08
CA VAL A 119 0.08 -13.47 -5.26
C VAL A 119 -0.95 -14.22 -4.41
N ARG A 120 -1.83 -13.48 -3.72
CA ARG A 120 -2.90 -14.07 -2.92
C ARG A 120 -3.82 -14.92 -3.79
N TYR A 121 -4.23 -14.42 -4.95
CA TYR A 121 -5.10 -15.15 -5.87
C TYR A 121 -4.47 -16.46 -6.35
N ILE A 122 -3.18 -16.43 -6.71
CA ILE A 122 -2.42 -17.63 -7.09
C ILE A 122 -2.43 -18.64 -5.94
N ASN A 123 -2.13 -18.21 -4.72
CA ASN A 123 -2.12 -19.09 -3.55
C ASN A 123 -3.52 -19.65 -3.22
N ASP A 124 -4.58 -18.84 -3.34
CA ASP A 124 -5.95 -19.27 -3.07
C ASP A 124 -6.46 -20.28 -4.13
N GLN A 125 -6.08 -20.11 -5.40
CA GLN A 125 -6.54 -20.98 -6.49
C GLN A 125 -5.71 -22.26 -6.66
N LEU A 126 -4.40 -22.16 -6.51
CA LEU A 126 -3.43 -23.22 -6.83
C LEU A 126 -2.83 -23.87 -5.57
N GLY A 127 -2.96 -23.23 -4.40
CA GLY A 127 -2.39 -23.71 -3.15
C GLY A 127 -0.88 -23.95 -3.26
N PRO A 128 -0.35 -25.08 -2.75
CA PRO A 128 1.09 -25.37 -2.78
C PRO A 128 1.65 -25.53 -4.21
N MET A 129 0.79 -25.84 -5.19
CA MET A 129 1.21 -25.92 -6.60
C MET A 129 1.44 -24.53 -7.22
N GLY A 130 0.88 -23.49 -6.62
CA GLY A 130 1.04 -22.09 -7.05
C GLY A 130 2.25 -21.40 -6.46
N GLU A 131 2.90 -21.99 -5.47
CA GLU A 131 3.91 -21.31 -4.64
C GLU A 131 5.12 -20.83 -5.44
N LEU A 132 5.59 -21.63 -6.41
CA LEU A 132 6.70 -21.23 -7.28
C LEU A 132 6.33 -20.06 -8.21
N THR A 133 5.07 -20.01 -8.66
CA THR A 133 4.52 -18.92 -9.47
C THR A 133 4.34 -17.67 -8.62
N ALA A 134 3.85 -17.82 -7.39
CA ALA A 134 3.70 -16.74 -6.40
C ALA A 134 5.05 -16.08 -6.06
N ILE A 135 6.09 -16.87 -5.75
CA ILE A 135 7.45 -16.37 -5.48
C ILE A 135 7.98 -15.56 -6.68
N ARG A 136 7.73 -16.02 -7.91
CA ARG A 136 8.17 -15.32 -9.11
C ARG A 136 7.47 -13.98 -9.28
N VAL A 137 6.17 -13.92 -8.98
CA VAL A 137 5.39 -12.67 -8.95
C VAL A 137 5.89 -11.72 -7.87
N GLU A 138 6.21 -12.22 -6.67
CA GLU A 138 6.77 -11.39 -5.59
C GLU A 138 8.12 -10.76 -5.97
N GLY A 139 8.93 -11.50 -6.75
CA GLY A 139 10.21 -11.03 -7.27
C GLY A 139 10.11 -9.90 -8.31
N CYS A 140 8.93 -9.67 -8.90
CA CYS A 140 8.73 -8.58 -9.86
C CYS A 140 8.82 -7.22 -9.17
N LYS A 141 9.69 -6.34 -9.67
CA LYS A 141 9.94 -5.00 -9.11
C LYS A 141 9.24 -3.89 -9.88
N SER A 142 8.84 -4.15 -11.12
CA SER A 142 8.13 -3.20 -11.97
C SER A 142 6.78 -3.74 -12.48
N PRO A 143 5.84 -2.86 -12.85
CA PRO A 143 4.60 -3.25 -13.52
C PRO A 143 4.84 -4.00 -14.82
N ALA A 144 5.87 -3.62 -15.56
CA ALA A 144 6.27 -4.25 -16.81
C ALA A 144 6.69 -5.72 -16.58
N ASP A 145 7.45 -6.00 -15.53
CA ASP A 145 7.86 -7.37 -15.18
C ASP A 145 6.64 -8.25 -14.85
N LEU A 146 5.68 -7.70 -14.11
CA LEU A 146 4.46 -8.41 -13.74
C LEU A 146 3.58 -8.69 -14.97
N GLN A 147 3.45 -7.71 -15.88
CA GLN A 147 2.73 -7.89 -17.14
C GLN A 147 3.38 -8.93 -18.03
N ALA A 148 4.71 -8.95 -18.13
CA ALA A 148 5.45 -9.99 -18.85
C ALA A 148 5.25 -11.39 -18.26
N LEU A 149 4.91 -11.48 -16.96
CA LEU A 149 4.64 -12.74 -16.28
C LEU A 149 3.18 -13.22 -16.42
N LEU A 150 2.22 -12.35 -16.76
CA LEU A 150 0.80 -12.70 -16.91
C LEU A 150 0.54 -13.93 -17.79
N PRO A 151 1.13 -14.10 -19.00
CA PRO A 151 0.88 -15.29 -19.80
C PRO A 151 1.28 -16.58 -19.05
N ARG A 152 2.40 -16.57 -18.32
CA ARG A 152 2.82 -17.72 -17.49
C ARG A 152 1.86 -17.98 -16.32
N ILE A 153 1.30 -16.93 -15.72
CA ILE A 153 0.31 -17.08 -14.64
C ILE A 153 -0.97 -17.70 -15.20
N ARG A 154 -1.41 -17.26 -16.39
CA ARG A 154 -2.57 -17.85 -17.09
C ARG A 154 -2.34 -19.32 -17.43
N ASP A 155 -1.16 -19.66 -17.95
CA ASP A 155 -0.80 -21.05 -18.27
C ASP A 155 -0.79 -21.93 -17.01
N ALA A 156 -0.25 -21.42 -15.90
CA ALA A 156 -0.28 -22.13 -14.62
C ALA A 156 -1.73 -22.32 -14.13
N LEU A 157 -2.57 -21.29 -14.20
CA LEU A 157 -3.98 -21.38 -13.84
C LEU A 157 -4.74 -22.34 -14.77
N SER A 158 -4.47 -22.37 -16.07
CA SER A 158 -5.14 -23.31 -16.99
C SER A 158 -4.68 -24.76 -16.82
N ASN A 159 -3.43 -24.98 -16.43
CA ASN A 159 -2.90 -26.34 -16.25
C ASN A 159 -3.40 -27.02 -14.98
N TYR A 160 -3.64 -26.25 -13.91
CA TYR A 160 -4.00 -26.79 -12.60
C TYR A 160 -5.46 -26.48 -12.19
N ARG A 161 -6.14 -25.59 -12.90
CA ARG A 161 -7.57 -25.26 -12.75
C ARG A 161 -8.25 -25.30 -14.12
N ASN A 162 -9.51 -24.86 -14.18
CA ASN A 162 -10.32 -24.82 -15.39
C ASN A 162 -10.23 -23.44 -16.05
N ALA A 163 -10.63 -23.33 -17.33
CA ALA A 163 -10.66 -22.06 -18.07
C ALA A 163 -11.42 -20.92 -17.35
N ALA A 164 -12.39 -21.25 -16.50
CA ALA A 164 -13.13 -20.29 -15.67
C ALA A 164 -12.23 -19.53 -14.66
N ALA A 165 -11.18 -20.16 -14.13
CA ALA A 165 -10.24 -19.50 -13.22
C ALA A 165 -9.39 -18.45 -13.97
N VAL A 166 -8.95 -18.76 -15.18
CA VAL A 166 -8.22 -17.82 -16.04
C VAL A 166 -9.10 -16.63 -16.42
N GLN A 167 -10.37 -16.88 -16.75
CA GLN A 167 -11.33 -15.80 -17.08
C GLN A 167 -11.59 -14.85 -15.90
N ARG A 168 -11.70 -15.38 -14.67
CA ARG A 168 -11.83 -14.56 -13.46
C ARG A 168 -10.58 -13.74 -13.19
N PHE A 169 -9.42 -14.35 -13.33
CA PHE A 169 -8.14 -13.65 -13.23
C PHE A 169 -8.07 -12.46 -14.22
N ASP A 170 -8.48 -12.68 -15.46
CA ASP A 170 -8.47 -11.63 -16.49
C ASP A 170 -9.54 -10.55 -16.28
N GLN A 171 -10.70 -10.88 -15.72
CA GLN A 171 -11.75 -9.89 -15.45
C GLN A 171 -11.53 -9.09 -14.17
N GLU A 172 -10.97 -9.70 -13.13
CA GLU A 172 -10.86 -9.06 -11.81
C GLU A 172 -9.49 -8.45 -11.58
N LEU A 173 -8.40 -9.10 -12.01
CA LEU A 173 -7.04 -8.69 -11.64
C LEU A 173 -6.34 -7.91 -12.75
N VAL A 174 -6.48 -8.31 -14.01
CA VAL A 174 -5.86 -7.61 -15.14
C VAL A 174 -6.28 -6.14 -15.27
N PRO A 175 -7.55 -5.73 -15.08
CA PRO A 175 -7.91 -4.32 -15.15
C PRO A 175 -7.40 -3.48 -13.97
N LEU A 176 -7.11 -4.11 -12.83
CA LEU A 176 -6.57 -3.43 -11.64
C LEU A 176 -5.04 -3.24 -11.70
N LEU A 177 -4.37 -3.96 -12.60
CA LEU A 177 -2.93 -3.85 -12.79
C LEU A 177 -2.57 -2.49 -13.39
N PRO A 178 -1.58 -1.77 -12.82
CA PRO A 178 -1.09 -0.54 -13.43
C PRO A 178 -0.52 -0.85 -14.81
N LYS A 179 -1.04 -0.13 -15.81
CA LYS A 179 -0.53 -0.14 -17.19
C LYS A 179 0.63 0.84 -17.28
N HIS A 180 1.67 0.46 -18.01
CA HIS A 180 2.89 1.24 -18.15
C HIS A 180 2.82 2.13 -19.38
#